data_AF-A0A1F3K334-F1
#
_entry.id   AF-A0A1F3K334-F1
#
_cell.length_a   1.000
_cell.length_b   1.000
_cell.length_c   1.000
_cell.angle_alpha   90.00
_cell.angle_beta   90.00
_cell.angle_gamma   90.00
#
_symmetry.space_group_name_H-M   'P 1'
#
loop_
_entity.id
_entity.type
_entity.pdbx_description
1 polymer ?
#
loop_
_entity_poly.entity_id
_entity_poly.type
_entity_poly.pdbx_seq_one_letter_code
_entity_poly.pdbx_strand_id
1 'polypeptide(L)'
;MTAMNRMLKIKLYLLFAIFPTAFALIGWLIAWYNQLEKMYVPFLLIGILLGLFMNLICYSRKVFTIALFYTPLPLALFMLSWWIADVFTSATVSLVVGFVGLGIGFWLNKELVLPFQFYKIKKRILAVVYFFFSIACAGFFLGIPVFNIFLGLLAGNYLSIRVMSNYGRINYVAKSLRQGSLFTAFTILVITTISSIGAISDSQNTIKLIGMVSGIMLSEQQFLILIVAGGILLTITQYFITLFTAKTMLQLWMWNKQQLTS
;
A
#
# COMPACT_ATOMS: atom_id res chain seq x y z
N MET A 1 -7.42 -4.60 34.55
CA MET A 1 -6.73 -4.43 33.26
C MET A 1 -5.72 -5.55 33.04
N THR A 2 -5.94 -6.44 32.07
CA THR A 2 -4.94 -7.48 31.73
C THR A 2 -3.78 -6.89 30.96
N ALA A 3 -2.54 -7.15 31.41
CA ALA A 3 -1.35 -6.67 30.74
C ALA A 3 -1.25 -7.24 29.31
N MET A 4 -0.93 -6.38 28.33
CA MET A 4 -0.72 -6.82 26.94
C MET A 4 0.47 -7.79 26.85
N ASN A 5 0.27 -8.93 26.19
CA ASN A 5 1.28 -9.96 25.97
C ASN A 5 2.56 -9.35 25.36
N ARG A 6 3.73 -9.65 25.94
CA ARG A 6 5.05 -9.16 25.50
C ARG A 6 5.30 -9.40 24.01
N MET A 7 4.91 -10.57 23.49
CA MET A 7 5.07 -10.90 22.07
C MET A 7 4.20 -10.02 21.16
N LEU A 8 2.99 -9.65 21.60
CA LEU A 8 2.13 -8.74 20.86
C LEU A 8 2.75 -7.33 20.82
N LYS A 9 3.32 -6.85 21.93
CA LYS A 9 4.05 -5.57 21.97
C LYS A 9 5.17 -5.52 20.94
N ILE A 10 6.00 -6.57 20.89
CA ILE A 10 7.13 -6.67 19.94
C ILE A 10 6.62 -6.61 18.50
N LYS A 11 5.58 -7.38 18.15
CA LYS A 11 5.00 -7.35 16.79
C LYS A 11 4.45 -5.98 16.41
N LEU A 12 3.83 -5.27 17.36
CA LEU A 12 3.32 -3.92 17.13
C LEU A 12 4.45 -2.92 16.90
N TYR A 13 5.54 -3.01 17.67
CA TYR A 13 6.73 -2.18 17.44
C TYR A 13 7.37 -2.45 16.08
N LEU A 14 7.44 -3.73 15.66
CA LEU A 14 7.93 -4.09 14.33
C LEU A 14 7.07 -3.46 13.24
N LEU A 15 5.74 -3.62 13.28
CA LEU A 15 4.83 -2.98 12.32
C LEU A 15 4.95 -1.44 12.35
N PHE A 16 5.19 -0.85 13.53
CA PHE A 16 5.27 0.59 13.71
C PHE A 16 6.58 1.13 13.13
N ALA A 17 7.64 0.34 13.10
CA ALA A 17 8.90 0.74 12.49
C ALA A 17 8.84 0.73 10.95
N ILE A 18 7.96 -0.08 10.33
CA ILE A 18 7.94 -0.28 8.87
C ILE A 18 7.73 1.04 8.10
N PHE A 19 6.68 1.81 8.44
CA PHE A 19 6.38 3.03 7.68
C PHE A 19 7.46 4.12 7.84
N PRO A 20 7.88 4.53 9.06
CA PRO A 20 8.94 5.52 9.24
C PRO A 20 10.25 5.12 8.57
N THR A 21 10.67 3.86 8.67
CA THR A 21 11.92 3.40 8.05
C THR A 21 11.80 3.41 6.52
N ALA A 22 10.70 2.90 5.96
CA ALA A 22 10.51 2.86 4.52
C ALA A 22 10.42 4.28 3.92
N PHE A 23 9.65 5.18 4.51
CA PHE A 23 9.55 6.56 4.02
C PHE A 23 10.83 7.37 4.24
N ALA A 24 11.58 7.13 5.32
CA ALA A 24 12.91 7.70 5.52
C ALA A 24 13.90 7.26 4.43
N LEU A 25 13.91 5.98 4.09
CA LEU A 25 14.72 5.43 3.00
C LEU A 25 14.32 6.02 1.64
N ILE A 26 13.01 6.18 1.38
CA ILE A 26 12.52 6.84 0.15
C ILE A 26 13.01 8.29 0.09
N GLY A 27 12.86 9.06 1.18
CA GLY A 27 13.33 10.44 1.25
C GLY A 27 14.83 10.54 1.01
N TRP A 28 15.61 9.67 1.66
CA TRP A 28 17.05 9.59 1.45
C TRP A 28 17.43 9.24 0.00
N LEU A 29 16.77 8.24 -0.60
CA LEU A 29 16.98 7.85 -2.01
C LEU A 29 16.66 8.99 -2.97
N ILE A 30 15.57 9.73 -2.75
CA ILE A 30 15.21 10.90 -3.58
C ILE A 30 16.32 11.96 -3.50
N ALA A 31 16.78 12.27 -2.29
CA ALA A 31 17.79 13.30 -2.12
C ALA A 31 19.13 12.86 -2.73
N TRP A 32 19.52 11.59 -2.56
CA TRP A 32 20.71 10.99 -3.16
C TRP A 32 20.66 10.99 -4.69
N TYR A 33 19.53 10.58 -5.28
CA TYR A 33 19.35 10.57 -6.74
C TYR A 33 19.50 11.95 -7.38
N ASN A 34 19.01 12.98 -6.70
CA ASN A 34 19.12 14.37 -7.16
C ASN A 34 20.43 15.05 -6.76
N GLN A 35 21.39 14.33 -6.18
CA GLN A 35 22.68 14.84 -5.69
C GLN A 35 22.52 16.03 -4.72
N LEU A 36 21.44 16.01 -3.93
CA LEU A 36 21.11 17.09 -2.99
C LEU A 36 21.73 16.82 -1.62
N GLU A 37 23.06 16.86 -1.52
CA GLU A 37 23.79 16.49 -0.29
C GLU A 37 23.30 17.23 0.96
N LYS A 38 23.04 18.55 0.83
CA LYS A 38 22.52 19.39 1.92
C LYS A 38 21.07 19.04 2.32
N MET A 39 20.34 18.33 1.46
CA MET A 39 18.94 17.98 1.65
C MET A 39 18.74 16.54 2.15
N TYR A 40 19.80 15.74 2.33
CA TYR A 40 19.69 14.36 2.83
C TYR A 40 18.95 14.29 4.16
N VAL A 41 19.36 15.11 5.14
CA VAL A 41 18.73 15.13 6.47
C VAL A 41 17.29 15.66 6.41
N PRO A 42 16.98 16.80 5.75
CA PRO A 42 15.60 17.26 5.56
C PRO A 42 14.67 16.21 4.94
N PHE A 43 15.06 15.57 3.83
CA PHE A 43 14.21 14.56 3.19
C PHE A 43 14.03 13.31 4.05
N LEU A 44 15.08 12.88 4.76
CA LEU A 44 14.99 11.78 5.72
C LEU A 44 14.00 12.12 6.84
N LEU A 45 14.05 13.32 7.41
CA LEU A 45 13.13 13.78 8.44
C LEU A 45 11.68 13.87 7.93
N ILE A 46 11.47 14.42 6.73
CA ILE A 46 10.16 14.44 6.07
C ILE A 46 9.64 13.02 5.90
N GLY A 47 10.48 12.08 5.46
CA GLY A 47 10.15 10.67 5.35
C GLY A 47 9.74 10.05 6.70
N ILE A 48 10.50 10.29 7.76
CA ILE A 48 10.14 9.82 9.12
C ILE A 48 8.79 10.40 9.54
N LEU A 49 8.55 11.70 9.36
CA LEU A 49 7.29 12.36 9.73
C LEU A 49 6.10 11.79 8.96
N LEU A 50 6.25 11.57 7.65
CA LEU A 50 5.24 10.91 6.81
C LEU A 50 4.97 9.48 7.27
N GLY A 51 6.01 8.72 7.60
CA GLY A 51 5.84 7.35 8.10
C GLY A 51 5.18 7.29 9.48
N LEU A 52 5.48 8.23 10.38
CA LEU A 52 4.78 8.36 11.66
C LEU A 52 3.31 8.76 11.48
N PHE A 53 3.01 9.63 10.51
CA PHE A 53 1.65 9.96 10.14
C PHE A 53 0.89 8.74 9.57
N MET A 54 1.54 7.94 8.73
CA MET A 54 0.97 6.69 8.21
C MET A 54 0.72 5.66 9.32
N ASN A 55 1.61 5.58 10.32
CA ASN A 55 1.35 4.79 11.52
C ASN A 55 0.11 5.29 12.24
N LEU A 56 -0.01 6.60 12.50
CA LEU A 56 -1.19 7.16 13.16
C LEU A 56 -2.47 6.74 12.45
N ILE A 57 -2.49 6.81 11.12
CA ILE A 57 -3.61 6.33 10.30
C ILE A 57 -3.83 4.83 10.51
N CYS A 58 -2.80 3.99 10.39
CA CYS A 58 -2.96 2.53 10.44
C CYS A 58 -3.36 2.00 11.83
N TYR A 59 -2.84 2.59 12.90
CA TYR A 59 -3.05 2.11 14.27
C TYR A 59 -4.29 2.71 14.93
N SER A 60 -4.76 3.87 14.48
CA SER A 60 -6.02 4.44 14.95
C SER A 60 -7.18 3.86 14.15
N ARG A 61 -7.95 2.94 14.75
CA ARG A 61 -9.09 2.29 14.08
C ARG A 61 -10.05 3.29 13.43
N LYS A 62 -10.35 4.38 14.14
CA LYS A 62 -11.28 5.42 13.67
C LYS A 62 -10.70 6.13 12.46
N VAL A 63 -9.46 6.61 12.55
CA VAL A 63 -8.79 7.33 11.47
C VAL A 63 -8.56 6.40 10.27
N PHE A 64 -8.10 5.17 10.49
CA PHE A 64 -7.95 4.15 9.44
C PHE A 64 -9.26 3.94 8.69
N THR A 65 -10.36 3.73 9.43
CA THR A 65 -11.67 3.50 8.81
C THR A 65 -12.13 4.72 8.03
N ILE A 66 -11.96 5.94 8.57
CA ILE A 66 -12.27 7.19 7.88
C ILE A 66 -11.44 7.32 6.61
N ALA A 67 -10.12 7.15 6.67
CA ALA A 67 -9.24 7.28 5.51
C ALA A 67 -9.56 6.23 4.43
N LEU A 68 -9.67 4.96 4.81
CA LEU A 68 -9.99 3.86 3.90
C LEU A 68 -11.41 3.97 3.32
N PHE A 69 -12.29 4.75 3.95
CA PHE A 69 -13.65 4.98 3.48
C PHE A 69 -13.73 6.20 2.56
N TYR A 70 -13.19 7.33 3.02
CA TYR A 70 -13.35 8.60 2.34
C TYR A 70 -12.37 8.80 1.19
N THR A 71 -11.21 8.14 1.19
CA THR A 71 -10.15 8.40 0.21
C THR A 71 -10.25 7.59 -1.08
N PRO A 72 -10.62 6.30 -1.10
CA PRO A 72 -10.51 5.49 -2.32
C PRO A 72 -11.32 6.01 -3.50
N LEU A 73 -12.59 6.41 -3.30
CA LEU A 73 -13.42 6.87 -4.41
C LEU A 73 -12.94 8.22 -4.99
N PRO A 74 -12.71 9.28 -4.18
CA PRO A 74 -12.11 10.51 -4.68
C PRO A 74 -10.78 10.29 -5.38
N LEU A 75 -9.89 9.51 -4.78
CA LEU A 75 -8.56 9.29 -5.35
C LEU A 75 -8.63 8.49 -6.66
N ALA A 76 -9.54 7.52 -6.77
CA ALA A 76 -9.75 6.78 -8.00
C ALA A 76 -10.29 7.66 -9.13
N LEU A 77 -11.25 8.55 -8.84
CA LEU A 77 -11.76 9.48 -9.85
C LEU A 77 -10.73 10.55 -10.23
N PHE A 78 -9.96 11.07 -9.27
CA PHE A 78 -8.83 11.95 -9.56
C PHE A 78 -7.86 11.28 -10.55
N MET A 79 -7.45 10.04 -10.26
CA MET A 79 -6.55 9.26 -11.12
C MET A 79 -7.11 8.99 -12.50
N LEU A 80 -8.34 8.49 -12.59
CA LEU A 80 -8.97 8.17 -13.87
C LEU A 80 -9.16 9.43 -14.71
N SER A 81 -9.69 10.51 -14.14
CA SER A 81 -9.90 11.77 -14.84
C SER A 81 -8.59 12.39 -15.29
N TRP A 82 -7.56 12.36 -14.43
CA TRP A 82 -6.24 12.87 -14.78
C TRP A 82 -5.60 12.09 -15.92
N TRP A 83 -5.54 10.76 -15.82
CA TRP A 83 -4.93 9.92 -16.86
C TRP A 83 -5.66 9.99 -18.19
N ILE A 84 -7.00 10.00 -18.19
CA ILE A 84 -7.77 10.15 -19.42
C ILE A 84 -7.46 11.51 -20.06
N ALA A 85 -7.45 12.59 -19.28
CA ALA A 85 -7.16 13.92 -19.79
C ALA A 85 -5.72 14.07 -20.30
N ASP A 86 -4.75 13.39 -19.67
CA ASP A 86 -3.34 13.41 -20.06
C ASP A 86 -3.08 12.86 -21.47
N VAL A 87 -3.94 11.95 -21.94
CA VAL A 87 -3.87 11.43 -23.31
C VAL A 87 -4.23 12.48 -24.36
N PHE A 88 -5.08 13.45 -24.03
CA PHE A 88 -5.68 14.36 -25.02
C PHE A 88 -5.33 15.84 -24.81
N THR A 89 -4.79 16.21 -23.65
CA THR A 89 -4.62 17.62 -23.25
C THR A 89 -3.25 17.89 -22.64
N SER A 90 -2.96 19.16 -22.35
CA SER A 90 -1.69 19.54 -21.71
C SER A 90 -1.68 19.17 -20.22
N ALA A 91 -0.49 18.97 -19.66
CA ALA A 91 -0.31 18.57 -18.26
C ALA A 91 -1.09 19.43 -17.25
N THR A 92 -1.15 20.75 -17.47
CA THR A 92 -1.91 21.68 -16.61
C THR A 92 -3.41 21.42 -16.69
N VAL A 93 -3.96 21.23 -17.89
CA VAL A 93 -5.39 20.94 -18.09
C VAL A 93 -5.74 19.57 -17.51
N SER A 94 -4.90 18.56 -17.75
CA SER A 94 -5.07 17.22 -17.19
C SER A 94 -5.14 17.25 -15.67
N LEU A 95 -4.26 18.01 -15.03
CA LEU A 95 -4.25 18.15 -13.57
C LEU A 95 -5.53 18.82 -13.05
N VAL A 96 -6.00 19.88 -13.72
CA VAL A 96 -7.28 20.54 -13.37
C VAL A 96 -8.45 19.57 -13.52
N VAL A 97 -8.52 18.80 -14.61
CA VAL A 97 -9.54 17.77 -14.83
C VAL A 97 -9.46 16.68 -13.75
N GLY A 98 -8.26 16.29 -13.35
CA GLY A 98 -8.03 15.44 -12.19
C GLY A 98 -8.68 16.00 -10.93
N PHE A 99 -8.40 17.26 -10.57
CA PHE A 99 -8.98 17.89 -9.38
C PHE A 99 -10.51 18.01 -9.44
N VAL A 100 -11.09 18.22 -10.62
CA VAL A 100 -12.54 18.13 -10.82
C VAL A 100 -13.05 16.73 -10.49
N GLY A 101 -12.38 15.68 -10.99
CA GLY A 101 -12.66 14.29 -10.64
C GLY A 101 -12.57 14.00 -9.13
N LEU A 102 -11.56 14.57 -8.45
CA LEU A 102 -11.42 14.49 -6.99
C LEU A 102 -12.63 15.10 -6.26
N GLY A 103 -13.06 16.30 -6.68
CA GLY A 103 -14.22 16.99 -6.12
C GLY A 103 -15.51 16.20 -6.30
N ILE A 104 -15.74 15.67 -7.52
CA ILE A 104 -16.87 14.78 -7.81
C ILE A 104 -16.83 13.55 -6.91
N GLY A 105 -15.66 12.96 -6.71
CA GLY A 105 -15.54 11.78 -5.86
C GLY A 105 -15.81 12.06 -4.39
N PHE A 106 -15.41 13.22 -3.85
CA PHE A 106 -15.80 13.61 -2.49
C PHE A 106 -17.31 13.77 -2.37
N TRP A 107 -17.95 14.40 -3.36
CA TRP A 107 -19.39 14.55 -3.41
C TRP A 107 -20.10 13.18 -3.47
N LEU A 108 -19.70 12.29 -4.37
CA LEU A 108 -20.27 10.94 -4.49
C LEU A 108 -20.08 10.11 -3.21
N ASN A 109 -18.94 10.25 -2.53
CA ASN A 109 -18.68 9.49 -1.32
C ASN A 109 -19.63 9.90 -0.17
N LYS A 110 -19.98 11.20 -0.10
CA LYS A 110 -20.97 11.73 0.84
C LYS A 110 -22.37 11.15 0.58
N GLU A 111 -22.77 11.03 -0.69
CA GLU A 111 -24.11 10.59 -1.08
C GLU A 111 -24.28 9.05 -1.07
N LEU A 112 -23.27 8.31 -1.53
CA LEU A 112 -23.41 6.88 -1.83
C LEU A 112 -22.96 5.94 -0.71
N VAL A 113 -22.07 6.38 0.17
CA VAL A 113 -21.39 5.46 1.09
C VAL A 113 -21.69 5.88 2.52
N LEU A 114 -22.33 4.98 3.28
CA LEU A 114 -22.53 5.13 4.72
C LEU A 114 -21.45 4.36 5.52
N PRO A 115 -20.84 4.94 6.57
CA PRO A 115 -19.70 4.34 7.29
C PRO A 115 -19.93 2.92 7.81
N PHE A 116 -21.18 2.59 8.19
CA PHE A 116 -21.55 1.28 8.73
C PHE A 116 -21.63 0.17 7.67
N GLN A 117 -21.77 0.52 6.39
CA GLN A 117 -21.89 -0.45 5.29
C GLN A 117 -20.53 -0.93 4.79
N PHE A 118 -19.45 -0.25 5.15
CA PHE A 118 -18.10 -0.56 4.68
C PHE A 118 -17.65 -2.00 4.99
N TYR A 119 -18.05 -2.51 6.15
CA TYR A 119 -17.75 -3.88 6.56
C TYR A 119 -18.57 -4.94 5.80
N LYS A 120 -19.65 -4.53 5.14
CA LYS A 120 -20.56 -5.39 4.37
C LYS A 120 -20.25 -5.37 2.87
N ILE A 121 -19.25 -4.62 2.42
CA ILE A 121 -18.87 -4.57 1.00
C ILE A 121 -18.53 -5.97 0.49
N LYS A 122 -19.12 -6.33 -0.67
CA LYS A 122 -18.89 -7.62 -1.34
C LYS A 122 -17.39 -7.79 -1.61
N LYS A 123 -16.87 -9.01 -1.38
CA LYS A 123 -15.44 -9.35 -1.59
C LYS A 123 -14.95 -8.97 -3.00
N ARG A 124 -15.80 -9.12 -4.02
CA ARG A 124 -15.50 -8.76 -5.41
C ARG A 124 -15.19 -7.26 -5.58
N ILE A 125 -15.99 -6.39 -4.96
CA ILE A 125 -15.78 -4.93 -5.06
C ILE A 125 -14.44 -4.55 -4.41
N LEU A 126 -14.14 -5.13 -3.24
CA LEU A 126 -12.87 -4.89 -2.56
C LEU A 126 -11.66 -5.39 -3.36
N ALA A 127 -11.81 -6.51 -4.05
CA ALA A 127 -10.79 -7.02 -4.94
C ALA A 127 -10.52 -6.05 -6.10
N VAL A 128 -11.56 -5.51 -6.72
CA VAL A 128 -11.44 -4.50 -7.80
C VAL A 128 -10.77 -3.23 -7.28
N VAL A 129 -11.21 -2.71 -6.13
CA VAL A 129 -10.61 -1.52 -5.52
C VAL A 129 -9.13 -1.75 -5.22
N TYR A 130 -8.79 -2.86 -4.57
CA TYR A 130 -7.40 -3.19 -4.26
C TYR A 130 -6.55 -3.32 -5.53
N PHE A 131 -7.07 -3.98 -6.56
CA PHE A 131 -6.38 -4.15 -7.84
C PHE A 131 -6.14 -2.82 -8.54
N PHE A 132 -7.16 -1.95 -8.60
CA PHE A 132 -7.04 -0.59 -9.12
C PHE A 132 -5.96 0.21 -8.39
N PHE A 133 -5.98 0.23 -7.06
CA PHE A 133 -4.96 0.95 -6.28
C PHE A 133 -3.57 0.37 -6.44
N SER A 134 -3.46 -0.94 -6.67
CA SER A 134 -2.17 -1.57 -6.92
C SER A 134 -1.59 -1.18 -8.29
N ILE A 135 -2.44 -1.05 -9.31
CA ILE A 135 -2.05 -0.50 -10.62
C ILE A 135 -1.66 0.97 -10.48
N ALA A 136 -2.47 1.78 -9.79
CA ALA A 136 -2.17 3.19 -9.57
C ALA A 136 -0.85 3.37 -8.84
N CYS A 137 -0.60 2.60 -7.78
CA CYS A 137 0.66 2.61 -7.06
C CYS A 137 1.83 2.25 -7.99
N ALA A 138 1.73 1.19 -8.78
CA ALA A 138 2.78 0.85 -9.75
C ALA A 138 3.00 1.99 -10.77
N GLY A 139 1.94 2.56 -11.35
CA GLY A 139 2.04 3.65 -12.32
C GLY A 139 2.73 4.90 -11.75
N PHE A 140 2.37 5.31 -10.53
CA PHE A 140 3.00 6.44 -9.85
C PHE A 140 4.50 6.26 -9.60
N PHE A 141 4.93 5.02 -9.37
CA PHE A 141 6.33 4.70 -9.11
C PHE A 141 7.03 4.16 -10.36
N LEU A 142 6.66 4.69 -11.54
CA LEU A 142 7.30 4.38 -12.83
C LEU A 142 7.29 2.88 -13.17
N GLY A 143 6.22 2.18 -12.77
CA GLY A 143 6.11 0.73 -12.93
C GLY A 143 6.86 -0.09 -11.87
N ILE A 144 7.53 0.52 -10.89
CA ILE A 144 8.23 -0.21 -9.81
C ILE A 144 7.21 -0.66 -8.76
N PRO A 145 6.92 -1.96 -8.64
CA PRO A 145 5.78 -2.43 -7.86
C PRO A 145 6.10 -2.59 -6.36
N VAL A 146 7.31 -2.25 -5.91
CA VAL A 146 7.79 -2.44 -4.53
C VAL A 146 6.89 -1.74 -3.50
N PHE A 147 6.34 -0.58 -3.86
CA PHE A 147 5.49 0.21 -2.96
C PHE A 147 4.11 -0.40 -2.71
N ASN A 148 3.71 -1.43 -3.48
CA ASN A 148 2.50 -2.19 -3.20
C ASN A 148 2.56 -2.98 -1.88
N ILE A 149 3.76 -3.12 -1.27
CA ILE A 149 3.90 -3.63 0.09
C ILE A 149 3.04 -2.82 1.08
N PHE A 150 2.97 -1.49 0.90
CA PHE A 150 2.13 -0.64 1.74
C PHE A 150 0.65 -0.97 1.60
N LEU A 151 0.18 -1.24 0.39
CA LEU A 151 -1.20 -1.70 0.18
C LEU A 151 -1.46 -3.05 0.86
N GLY A 152 -0.45 -3.93 0.93
CA GLY A 152 -0.50 -5.18 1.69
C GLY A 152 -0.70 -4.96 3.19
N LEU A 153 0.00 -3.98 3.78
CA LEU A 153 -0.20 -3.58 5.17
C LEU A 153 -1.63 -3.08 5.41
N LEU A 154 -2.11 -2.17 4.55
CA LEU A 154 -3.47 -1.63 4.65
C LEU A 154 -4.53 -2.72 4.49
N ALA A 155 -4.37 -3.61 3.51
CA ALA A 155 -5.25 -4.75 3.29
C ALA A 155 -5.24 -5.71 4.48
N GLY A 156 -4.07 -5.97 5.08
CA GLY A 156 -3.96 -6.79 6.27
C GLY A 156 -4.76 -6.20 7.44
N ASN A 157 -4.61 -4.91 7.71
CA ASN A 157 -5.38 -4.22 8.74
C ASN A 157 -6.89 -4.29 8.46
N TYR A 158 -7.30 -4.00 7.22
CA TYR A 158 -8.70 -4.12 6.81
C TYR A 158 -9.28 -5.54 7.02
N LEU A 159 -8.55 -6.58 6.61
CA LEU A 159 -8.94 -7.97 6.80
C LEU A 159 -9.15 -8.29 8.27
N SER A 160 -8.27 -7.79 9.15
CA SER A 160 -8.39 -7.99 10.60
C SER A 160 -9.70 -7.45 11.17
N ILE A 161 -10.11 -6.25 10.76
CA ILE A 161 -11.34 -5.62 11.24
C ILE A 161 -12.56 -6.38 10.68
N ARG A 162 -12.50 -6.81 9.41
CA ARG A 162 -13.59 -7.54 8.77
C ARG A 162 -13.87 -8.90 9.40
N VAL A 163 -12.84 -9.65 9.78
CA VAL A 163 -13.02 -10.98 10.40
C VAL A 163 -13.38 -10.90 11.88
N MET A 164 -13.16 -9.74 12.53
CA MET A 164 -13.42 -9.55 13.95
C MET A 164 -14.88 -9.82 14.34
N SER A 165 -15.85 -9.54 13.47
CA SER A 165 -17.27 -9.85 13.73
C SER A 165 -17.59 -11.34 13.76
N ASN A 166 -16.72 -12.17 13.18
CA ASN A 166 -16.89 -13.63 13.06
C ASN A 166 -15.86 -14.41 13.89
N TYR A 167 -15.24 -13.76 14.90
CA TYR A 167 -14.12 -14.34 15.63
C TYR A 167 -14.44 -15.68 16.33
N GLY A 168 -15.72 -15.91 16.68
CA GLY A 168 -16.18 -17.19 17.25
C GLY A 168 -16.03 -18.41 16.32
N ARG A 169 -15.68 -18.21 15.04
CA ARG A 169 -15.42 -19.28 14.06
C ARG A 169 -13.95 -19.27 13.65
N ILE A 170 -13.06 -19.81 14.48
CA ILE A 170 -11.59 -19.75 14.31
C ILE A 170 -11.15 -20.25 12.92
N ASN A 171 -11.69 -21.37 12.45
CA ASN A 171 -11.37 -21.93 11.13
C ASN A 171 -11.74 -20.97 9.99
N TYR A 172 -12.86 -20.25 10.12
CA TYR A 172 -13.29 -19.25 9.15
C TYR A 172 -12.36 -18.03 9.13
N VAL A 173 -11.92 -17.58 10.32
CA VAL A 173 -10.97 -16.45 10.45
C VAL A 173 -9.65 -16.79 9.76
N ALA A 174 -9.03 -17.91 10.13
CA ALA A 174 -7.73 -18.31 9.57
C ALA A 174 -7.79 -18.47 8.04
N LYS A 175 -8.84 -19.13 7.53
CA LYS A 175 -9.07 -19.29 6.09
C LYS A 175 -9.26 -17.94 5.39
N SER A 176 -10.06 -17.04 5.97
CA SER A 176 -10.32 -15.71 5.38
C SER A 176 -9.07 -14.84 5.32
N LEU A 177 -8.24 -14.84 6.38
CA LEU A 177 -6.99 -14.10 6.39
C LEU A 177 -6.02 -14.64 5.32
N ARG A 178 -5.85 -15.97 5.24
CA ARG A 178 -4.97 -16.59 4.24
C ARG A 178 -5.44 -16.32 2.81
N GLN A 179 -6.74 -16.42 2.55
CA GLN A 179 -7.31 -16.09 1.23
C GLN A 179 -7.08 -14.63 0.86
N GLY A 180 -7.24 -13.70 1.82
CA GLY A 180 -6.94 -12.29 1.60
C GLY A 180 -5.46 -12.06 1.25
N SER A 181 -4.54 -12.67 1.99
CA SER A 181 -3.10 -12.57 1.72
C SER A 181 -2.68 -13.24 0.41
N LEU A 182 -3.31 -14.34 0.01
CA LEU A 182 -3.09 -14.95 -1.30
C LEU A 182 -3.57 -14.04 -2.43
N PHE A 183 -4.71 -13.38 -2.24
CA PHE A 183 -5.23 -12.43 -3.23
C PHE A 183 -4.31 -11.22 -3.42
N THR A 184 -3.78 -10.63 -2.34
CA THR A 184 -2.83 -9.51 -2.44
C THR A 184 -1.52 -9.96 -3.08
N ALA A 185 -1.04 -11.17 -2.77
CA ALA A 185 0.14 -11.76 -3.39
C ALA A 185 -0.06 -12.04 -4.90
N PHE A 186 -1.22 -12.58 -5.26
CA PHE A 186 -1.57 -12.79 -6.67
C PHE A 186 -1.66 -11.46 -7.43
N THR A 187 -2.25 -10.43 -6.81
CA THR A 187 -2.33 -9.09 -7.41
C THR A 187 -0.94 -8.53 -7.70
N ILE A 188 -0.01 -8.63 -6.73
CA ILE A 188 1.35 -8.13 -6.95
C ILE A 188 2.10 -8.95 -8.00
N LEU A 189 1.86 -10.27 -8.09
CA LEU A 189 2.42 -11.11 -9.13
C LEU A 189 1.99 -10.65 -10.53
N VAL A 190 0.69 -10.37 -10.71
CA VAL A 190 0.18 -9.85 -12.00
C VAL A 190 0.84 -8.53 -12.35
N ILE A 191 0.93 -7.60 -11.38
CA ILE A 191 1.51 -6.28 -11.60
C ILE A 191 3.01 -6.36 -11.88
N THR A 192 3.74 -7.19 -11.14
CA THR A 192 5.18 -7.39 -11.39
C THR A 192 5.38 -8.01 -12.76
N THR A 193 4.60 -9.01 -13.16
CA THR A 193 4.70 -9.58 -14.52
C THR A 193 4.48 -8.53 -15.60
N ILE A 194 3.43 -7.71 -15.51
CA ILE A 194 3.16 -6.64 -16.50
C ILE A 194 4.31 -5.62 -16.52
N SER A 195 4.77 -5.20 -15.34
CA SER A 195 5.87 -4.23 -15.22
C SER A 195 7.18 -4.79 -15.79
N SER A 196 7.46 -6.07 -15.55
CA SER A 196 8.62 -6.78 -16.11
C SER A 196 8.58 -6.87 -17.62
N ILE A 197 7.40 -7.10 -18.22
CA ILE A 197 7.25 -7.12 -19.69
C ILE A 197 7.62 -5.75 -20.26
N GLY A 198 7.14 -4.66 -19.66
CA GLY A 198 7.50 -3.30 -20.06
C GLY A 198 9.00 -3.03 -19.88
N ALA A 199 9.57 -3.38 -18.74
CA ALA A 199 10.99 -3.22 -18.42
C ALA A 199 11.92 -4.00 -19.37
N ILE A 200 11.50 -5.19 -19.83
CA ILE A 200 12.27 -6.01 -20.79
C ILE A 200 12.15 -5.43 -22.21
N SER A 201 10.97 -4.92 -22.57
CA SER A 201 10.72 -4.35 -23.89
C SER A 201 11.57 -3.10 -24.16
N ASP A 202 11.93 -2.35 -23.11
CA ASP A 202 12.87 -1.24 -23.16
C ASP A 202 14.03 -1.44 -22.16
N SER A 203 14.72 -2.58 -22.29
CA SER A 203 15.76 -3.02 -21.36
C SER A 203 16.94 -2.05 -21.27
N GLN A 204 17.36 -1.44 -22.38
CA GLN A 204 18.50 -0.52 -22.41
C GLN A 204 18.25 0.74 -21.58
N ASN A 205 17.09 1.39 -21.77
CA ASN A 205 16.73 2.57 -20.98
C ASN A 205 16.48 2.19 -19.53
N THR A 206 15.85 1.04 -19.27
CA THR A 206 15.57 0.59 -17.90
C THR A 206 16.85 0.28 -17.13
N ILE A 207 17.82 -0.42 -17.74
CA ILE A 207 19.13 -0.70 -17.14
C ILE A 207 19.87 0.61 -16.85
N LYS A 208 19.87 1.56 -17.79
CA LYS A 208 20.49 2.88 -17.60
C LYS A 208 19.84 3.63 -16.44
N LEU A 209 18.52 3.63 -16.35
CA LEU A 209 17.77 4.28 -15.26
C LEU A 209 18.07 3.62 -13.91
N ILE A 210 18.09 2.29 -13.84
CA ILE A 210 18.51 1.55 -12.64
C ILE A 210 19.95 1.87 -12.28
N GLY A 211 20.85 1.97 -13.26
CA GLY A 211 22.24 2.37 -13.03
C GLY A 211 22.37 3.77 -12.45
N MET A 212 21.55 4.71 -12.90
CA MET A 212 21.47 6.06 -12.32
C MET A 212 20.92 6.06 -10.89
N VAL A 213 19.92 5.22 -10.59
CA VAL A 213 19.26 5.16 -9.28
C VAL A 213 19.99 4.28 -8.26
N SER A 214 20.81 3.32 -8.69
CA SER A 214 21.54 2.42 -7.80
C SER A 214 23.04 2.70 -7.75
N GLY A 215 23.58 3.42 -8.74
CA GLY A 215 25.03 3.54 -8.95
C GLY A 215 25.67 2.25 -9.49
N ILE A 216 24.87 1.22 -9.80
CA ILE A 216 25.35 -0.10 -10.24
C ILE A 216 25.02 -0.29 -11.72
N MET A 217 26.04 -0.45 -12.55
CA MET A 217 25.86 -0.82 -13.96
C MET A 217 25.59 -2.33 -14.04
N LEU A 218 24.35 -2.68 -14.38
CA LEU A 218 23.94 -4.08 -14.53
C LEU A 218 24.18 -4.56 -15.96
N SER A 219 24.69 -5.78 -16.12
CA SER A 219 24.59 -6.48 -17.40
C SER A 219 23.15 -6.93 -17.67
N GLU A 220 22.81 -7.21 -18.94
CA GLU A 220 21.47 -7.70 -19.30
C GLU A 220 21.09 -8.98 -18.54
N GLN A 221 22.05 -9.89 -18.34
CA GLN A 221 21.83 -11.12 -17.56
C GLN A 221 21.53 -10.81 -16.09
N GLN A 222 22.27 -9.88 -15.48
CA GLN A 222 22.02 -9.45 -14.10
C GLN A 222 20.66 -8.76 -13.96
N PHE A 223 20.27 -7.95 -14.94
CA PHE A 223 18.96 -7.30 -14.99
C PHE A 223 17.81 -8.31 -15.06
N LEU A 224 17.91 -9.34 -15.90
CA LEU A 224 16.91 -10.40 -15.96
C LEU A 224 16.81 -11.18 -14.65
N ILE A 225 17.94 -11.52 -14.03
CA ILE A 225 17.98 -12.18 -12.71
C ILE A 225 17.30 -11.28 -11.66
N LEU A 226 17.60 -9.98 -11.64
CA LEU A 226 17.01 -9.02 -10.74
C LEU A 226 15.48 -8.95 -10.90
N ILE A 227 14.99 -8.92 -12.14
CA ILE A 227 13.55 -8.91 -12.43
C ILE A 227 12.86 -10.18 -11.90
N VAL A 228 13.40 -11.36 -12.22
CA VAL A 228 12.78 -12.64 -11.84
C VAL A 228 12.84 -12.85 -10.33
N ALA A 229 14.04 -12.72 -9.75
CA ALA A 229 14.25 -12.89 -8.32
C ALA A 229 13.50 -11.82 -7.51
N GLY A 230 13.54 -10.56 -7.95
CA GLY A 230 12.82 -9.44 -7.34
C GLY A 230 11.31 -9.64 -7.37
N GLY A 231 10.75 -10.08 -8.50
CA GLY A 231 9.32 -10.37 -8.64
C GLY A 231 8.84 -11.50 -7.71
N ILE A 232 9.60 -12.59 -7.62
CA ILE A 232 9.33 -13.71 -6.71
C ILE A 232 9.40 -13.24 -5.25
N LEU A 233 10.50 -12.59 -4.88
CA LEU A 233 10.73 -12.11 -3.52
C LEU A 233 9.64 -11.13 -3.08
N LEU A 234 9.27 -10.20 -3.95
CA LEU A 234 8.22 -9.21 -3.68
C LEU A 234 6.85 -9.89 -3.49
N THR A 235 6.53 -10.89 -4.31
CA THR A 235 5.28 -11.66 -4.19
C THR A 235 5.20 -12.41 -2.87
N ILE A 236 6.27 -13.10 -2.49
CA ILE A 236 6.36 -13.81 -1.21
C ILE A 236 6.25 -12.83 -0.04
N THR A 237 6.96 -11.71 -0.12
CA THR A 237 6.94 -10.65 0.89
C THR A 237 5.52 -10.08 1.05
N GLN A 238 4.81 -9.82 -0.05
CA GLN A 238 3.43 -9.33 -0.02
C GLN A 238 2.49 -10.27 0.73
N TYR A 239 2.59 -11.58 0.48
CA TYR A 239 1.79 -12.60 1.17
C TYR A 239 2.04 -12.53 2.69
N PHE A 240 3.31 -12.58 3.09
CA PHE A 240 3.67 -12.64 4.50
C PHE A 240 3.36 -11.34 5.24
N ILE A 241 3.65 -10.18 4.65
CA ILE A 241 3.35 -8.88 5.25
C ILE A 241 1.84 -8.70 5.45
N THR A 242 1.03 -9.03 4.45
CA THR A 242 -0.44 -8.93 4.55
C THR A 242 -0.95 -9.84 5.68
N LEU A 243 -0.48 -11.09 5.72
CA LEU A 243 -0.90 -12.07 6.73
C LEU A 243 -0.45 -11.69 8.14
N PHE A 244 0.81 -11.26 8.27
CA PHE A 244 1.41 -10.82 9.52
C PHE A 244 0.66 -9.63 10.11
N THR A 245 0.38 -8.63 9.27
CA THR A 245 -0.39 -7.45 9.66
C THR A 245 -1.80 -7.82 10.10
N ALA A 246 -2.49 -8.65 9.31
CA ALA A 246 -3.86 -9.05 9.63
C ALA A 246 -3.97 -9.81 10.96
N LYS A 247 -3.04 -10.74 11.23
CA LYS A 247 -3.01 -11.48 12.49
C LYS A 247 -2.68 -10.57 13.68
N THR A 248 -1.68 -9.70 13.53
CA THR A 248 -1.24 -8.82 14.62
C THR A 248 -2.30 -7.78 14.96
N MET A 249 -2.89 -7.14 13.95
CA MET A 249 -3.96 -6.18 14.15
C MET A 249 -5.21 -6.84 14.75
N LEU A 250 -5.56 -8.05 14.33
CA LEU A 250 -6.69 -8.80 14.93
C LEU A 250 -6.46 -9.01 16.43
N GLN A 251 -5.26 -9.41 16.84
CA GLN A 251 -4.90 -9.59 18.26
C GLN A 251 -5.02 -8.28 19.04
N LEU A 252 -4.52 -7.17 18.48
CA LEU A 252 -4.66 -5.85 19.08
C LEU A 252 -6.13 -5.45 19.26
N TRP A 253 -6.96 -5.62 18.23
CA TRP A 253 -8.39 -5.25 18.30
C TRP A 253 -9.16 -6.05 19.34
N MET A 254 -8.83 -7.34 19.49
CA MET A 254 -9.43 -8.17 20.54
C MET A 254 -9.04 -7.75 21.94
N TRP A 255 -7.74 -7.47 22.15
CA TRP A 255 -7.26 -7.00 23.45
C TRP A 255 -7.95 -5.68 23.84
N ASN A 256 -8.05 -4.73 22.91
CA ASN A 256 -8.77 -3.47 23.12
C ASN A 256 -10.26 -3.70 23.45
N LYS A 257 -10.92 -4.65 22.76
CA LYS A 257 -12.33 -4.99 23.03
C LYS A 257 -12.52 -5.53 24.45
N GLN A 258 -11.62 -6.41 24.91
CA GLN A 258 -11.68 -6.99 26.25
C GLN A 258 -11.58 -5.94 27.36
N GLN A 259 -10.71 -4.94 27.19
CA GLN A 259 -10.57 -3.84 28.18
C GLN A 259 -11.80 -2.94 28.26
N LEU A 260 -12.58 -2.81 27.19
CA LEU A 260 -13.81 -2.00 27.18
C LEU A 260 -15.00 -2.73 27.82
N THR A 261 -14.93 -4.06 27.97
CA THR A 261 -16.00 -4.89 28.53
C THR A 261 -15.75 -5.31 29.98
N SER A 262 -14.57 -5.04 30.53
CA SER A 262 -14.17 -5.32 31.91
C SER A 262 -14.25 -4.07 32.78
#